data_AF-A0A6I2R0T7-F1
#
_entry.id   AF-A0A6I2R0T7-F1
#
_cell.length_a   1.000
_cell.length_b   1.000
_cell.length_c   1.000
_cell.angle_alpha   90.00
_cell.angle_beta   90.00
_cell.angle_gamma   90.00
#
_symmetry.space_group_name_H-M   'P 1'
#
loop_
_entity.id
_entity.type
_entity.pdbx_description
1 polymer ?
#
loop_
_entity_poly.entity_id
_entity_poly.type
_entity_poly.pdbx_seq_one_letter_code
_entity_poly.pdbx_strand_id
1 'polypeptide(L)' 'MEASPTQINVICGQLAAKADAIIKITGDIELIKEGGEDLLKTLTDARLDELRHVQDLTIALTEALTTEEEEGGGGSE' A
#
# COMPACT_ATOMS: atom_id res chain seq x y z
N MET A 1 -8.52 -19.32 -7.94
CA MET A 1 -9.21 -18.23 -8.68
C MET A 1 -8.09 -17.28 -9.09
N GLU A 2 -7.80 -17.20 -10.39
CA GLU A 2 -6.76 -16.32 -10.94
C GLU A 2 -6.98 -14.87 -10.49
N ALA A 3 -5.91 -14.15 -10.16
CA ALA A 3 -6.00 -12.70 -10.02
C ALA A 3 -6.13 -12.11 -11.43
N SER A 4 -7.31 -11.58 -11.77
CA SER A 4 -7.52 -10.91 -13.04
C SER A 4 -6.56 -9.71 -13.19
N PRO A 5 -6.10 -9.37 -14.41
CA PRO A 5 -5.33 -8.14 -14.64
C PRO A 5 -6.02 -6.88 -14.08
N THR A 6 -7.35 -6.91 -13.99
CA THR A 6 -8.16 -5.88 -13.33
C THR A 6 -7.86 -5.78 -11.82
N GLN A 7 -7.72 -6.90 -11.10
CA GLN A 7 -7.38 -6.91 -9.68
C GLN A 7 -5.98 -6.36 -9.41
N ILE A 8 -4.98 -6.77 -10.20
CA ILE A 8 -3.62 -6.25 -10.09
C ILE A 8 -3.60 -4.72 -10.31
N ASN A 9 -4.28 -4.25 -11.35
CA ASN A 9 -4.39 -2.81 -11.64
C ASN A 9 -5.09 -2.04 -10.52
N VAL A 10 -6.11 -2.63 -9.88
CA VAL A 10 -6.79 -2.02 -8.72
C VAL A 10 -5.83 -1.89 -7.54
N ILE A 11 -5.08 -2.95 -7.21
CA ILE A 11 -4.12 -2.93 -6.10
C ILE A 11 -3.02 -1.90 -6.37
N CYS A 12 -2.47 -1.84 -7.58
CA CYS A 12 -1.49 -0.83 -7.99
C CYS A 12 -2.03 0.59 -7.89
N GLY A 13 -3.29 0.81 -8.30
CA GLY A 13 -3.96 2.11 -8.16
C GLY A 13 -4.14 2.53 -6.70
N GLN A 14 -4.49 1.58 -5.83
CA GLN A 14 -4.60 1.82 -4.39
C GLN A 14 -3.23 2.13 -3.78
N LEU A 15 -2.18 1.41 -4.14
CA LEU A 15 -0.81 1.67 -3.70
C LEU A 15 -0.35 3.10 -4.06
N ALA A 16 -0.61 3.54 -5.30
CA ALA A 16 -0.30 4.91 -5.72
C ALA A 16 -1.04 5.95 -4.87
N ALA A 17 -2.35 5.77 -4.66
CA ALA A 17 -3.14 6.68 -3.84
C ALA A 17 -2.65 6.75 -2.37
N LYS A 18 -2.22 5.61 -1.82
CA LYS A 18 -1.67 5.54 -0.45
C LYS A 18 -0.30 6.23 -0.35
N ALA A 19 0.55 6.08 -1.36
CA ALA A 19 1.82 6.78 -1.44
C ALA A 19 1.61 8.31 -1.49
N ASP A 20 0.67 8.80 -2.30
CA ASP A 20 0.34 10.22 -2.38
C ASP A 20 -0.15 10.78 -1.03
N ALA A 21 -0.99 10.01 -0.31
CA ALA A 21 -1.46 10.38 1.02
C ALA A 21 -0.30 10.49 2.03
N ILE A 22 0.62 9.52 2.03
CA ILE A 22 1.80 9.53 2.92
C ILE A 22 2.71 10.72 2.63
N ILE A 23 2.94 11.04 1.35
CA ILE A 23 3.73 12.21 0.94
C ILE A 23 3.09 13.49 1.49
N LYS A 24 1.77 13.63 1.31
CA LYS A 24 1.04 14.80 1.81
C LYS A 24 1.12 14.92 3.33
N ILE A 25 0.82 13.85 4.06
CA ILE A 25 0.85 13.84 5.53
C ILE A 25 2.27 14.14 6.04
N THR A 26 3.29 13.62 5.37
CA THR A 26 4.70 13.90 5.73
C THR A 26 5.03 15.38 5.54
N GLY A 27 4.59 15.98 4.43
CA GLY A 27 4.73 17.43 4.22
C GLY A 27 3.98 18.25 5.26
N ASP A 28 2.75 17.84 5.63
CA ASP A 28 1.95 18.51 6.66
C ASP A 28 2.65 18.45 8.03
N ILE A 29 3.28 17.31 8.38
CA ILE A 29 4.08 17.13 9.60
C ILE A 29 5.27 18.11 9.65
N GLU A 30 6.00 18.26 8.54
CA GLU A 30 7.17 19.15 8.45
C GLU A 30 6.82 20.63 8.66
N LEU A 31 5.57 21.02 8.45
CA LEU A 31 5.08 22.40 8.61
C LEU A 31 4.64 22.73 10.04
N ILE A 32 4.56 21.74 10.94
CA ILE A 32 4.11 21.95 12.32
C ILE A 32 5.17 22.68 13.13
N LYS A 33 4.74 23.74 13.84
CA LYS A 33 5.58 24.56 14.74
C LYS A 33 5.32 24.23 16.20
N GLU A 34 6.10 24.81 17.11
CA GLU A 34 5.91 24.68 18.57
C GLU A 34 4.45 24.95 18.99
N GLY A 35 3.93 24.12 19.90
CA GLY A 35 2.54 24.15 20.38
C GLY A 35 1.55 23.31 19.55
N GLY A 36 2.05 22.54 18.56
CA GLY A 36 1.26 21.65 17.72
C GLY A 36 1.36 20.17 18.08
N GLU A 37 1.76 19.79 19.30
CA GLU A 37 2.09 18.38 19.64
C GLU A 37 0.93 17.40 19.39
N ASP A 38 -0.30 17.79 19.70
CA ASP A 38 -1.49 16.93 19.49
C ASP A 38 -1.77 16.69 18.00
N LEU A 39 -1.59 17.72 17.18
CA LEU A 39 -1.74 17.63 15.73
C LEU A 39 -0.61 16.80 15.12
N LEU A 40 0.63 17.00 15.59
CA LEU A 40 1.79 16.20 15.19
C LEU A 40 1.57 14.72 15.47
N LYS A 41 1.07 14.40 16.66
CA LYS A 41 0.73 13.02 17.03
C LYS A 41 -0.34 12.45 16.12
N THR A 42 -1.44 13.17 15.92
CA THR A 42 -2.55 12.73 15.05
C THR A 42 -2.10 12.45 13.63
N LEU A 43 -1.28 13.33 13.04
CA LEU A 43 -0.76 13.15 11.69
C LEU A 43 0.27 12.02 11.61
N THR A 44 1.07 11.84 12.67
CA THR A 44 2.01 10.71 12.75
C THR A 44 1.27 9.38 12.79
N ASP A 45 0.22 9.29 13.60
CA ASP A 45 -0.63 8.09 13.71
C ASP A 45 -1.32 7.81 12.35
N ALA A 46 -1.89 8.83 11.70
CA ALA A 46 -2.48 8.69 10.37
C ALA A 46 -1.45 8.22 9.32
N ARG A 47 -0.22 8.72 9.36
CA ARG A 47 0.86 8.28 8.46
C ARG A 47 1.21 6.80 8.68
N LEU A 48 1.24 6.36 9.94
CA LEU A 48 1.51 4.95 10.29
C LEU A 48 0.40 4.03 9.80
N ASP A 49 -0.86 4.45 9.91
CA ASP A 49 -2.01 3.70 9.37
C ASP A 49 -1.91 3.56 7.84
N GLU A 50 -1.54 4.62 7.12
CA GLU A 50 -1.37 4.52 5.67
C GLU A 50 -0.18 3.64 5.27
N LEU A 51 0.92 3.67 6.03
CA LEU A 51 2.05 2.74 5.82
C LEU A 51 1.63 1.28 6.04
N ARG A 52 0.77 1.01 7.03
CA ARG A 52 0.21 -0.32 7.25
C ARG A 52 -0.64 -0.77 6.06
N HIS A 53 -1.51 0.10 5.54
CA HIS A 53 -2.28 -0.21 4.33
C HIS A 53 -1.39 -0.51 3.11
N VAL A 54 -0.28 0.21 2.94
CA VAL A 54 0.70 -0.09 1.88
C VAL A 54 1.30 -1.49 2.05
N GLN A 55 1.62 -1.89 3.27
CA GLN A 55 2.13 -3.25 3.54
C GLN A 55 1.09 -4.31 3.19
N ASP A 56 -0.16 -4.13 3.62
CA ASP A 56 -1.26 -5.06 3.33
C ASP A 56 -1.50 -5.19 1.81
N LEU A 57 -1.51 -4.06 1.09
CA LEU A 57 -1.65 -4.05 -0.38
C LEU A 57 -0.45 -4.66 -1.10
N THR A 58 0.75 -4.49 -0.56
CA THR A 58 1.98 -5.09 -1.13
C THR A 58 1.93 -6.61 -1.00
N ILE A 59 1.50 -7.13 0.15
CA ILE A 59 1.28 -8.57 0.35
C ILE A 59 0.24 -9.08 -0.66
N ALA A 60 -0.92 -8.42 -0.75
CA ALA A 60 -1.96 -8.79 -1.70
C ALA A 60 -1.49 -8.76 -3.17
N LEU A 61 -0.64 -7.79 -3.53
CA LEU A 61 -0.02 -7.73 -4.86
C LEU A 61 0.94 -8.89 -5.09
N THR A 62 1.80 -9.20 -4.12
CA THR A 62 2.71 -10.35 -4.20
C THR A 62 1.92 -11.64 -4.37
N GLU A 63 0.90 -11.87 -3.55
CA GLU A 63 0.03 -13.06 -3.66
C GLU A 63 -0.64 -13.14 -5.04
N ALA A 64 -1.19 -12.03 -5.54
CA ALA A 64 -1.81 -11.97 -6.86
C ALA A 64 -0.85 -12.33 -8.00
N LEU A 65 0.41 -11.89 -7.91
CA LEU A 65 1.45 -12.17 -8.91
C LEU A 65 2.02 -13.59 -8.79
N THR A 66 2.22 -14.10 -7.58
CA THR A 66 2.80 -15.45 -7.37
C THR A 66 1.79 -16.56 -7.66
N THR A 67 0.48 -16.25 -7.66
CA THR A 67 -0.55 -17.21 -8.09
C THR A 67 -0.40 -17.58 -9.59
N GLU A 68 0.34 -16.80 -10.38
CA GLU A 68 0.63 -17.09 -11.80
C GLU A 68 1.70 -18.19 -11.99
N GLU A 69 2.53 -18.50 -10.98
CA GLU A 69 3.68 -19.41 -11.14
C GLU A 69 3.37 -20.90 -10.85
N GLU A 70 2.31 -21.22 -10.09
CA GLU A 70 2.03 -22.62 -9.68
C GLU A 70 1.22 -23.45 -10.70
N GLU A 71 0.60 -22.85 -11.74
CA GLU A 71 -0.17 -23.60 -12.74
C GLU A 71 0.63 -23.99 -14.01
N GLY A 72 1.96 -23.76 -14.03
CA GLY A 72 2.86 -24.17 -15.12
C GLY A 72 3.47 -25.57 -14.98
N GLY A 73 3.19 -26.29 -13.90
CA GLY A 73 3.79 -27.59 -13.54
C GLY A 73 2.99 -28.82 -13.97
N GLY A 74 2.23 -28.74 -15.07
CA GLY A 74 1.53 -29.89 -15.65
C GLY A 74 2.43 -30.66 -16.61
N GLY A 75 3.02 -31.75 -16.14
CA GLY A 75 3.87 -32.62 -16.95
C GLY A 75 3.20 -33.12 -18.23
N SER A 76 4.02 -33.34 -19.25
CA SER A 76 3.78 -34.34 -20.29
C SER A 76 5.14 -34.88 -20.72
N GLU A 77 5.15 -36.21 -20.83
CA GLU A 77 6.26 -37.13 -21.10
C GLU A 77 7.09 -36.80 -22.35
#